data_AF-A0A7S3GS61-F1
#
_entry.id   AF-A0A7S3GS61-F1
#
_cell.length_a   1.000
_cell.length_b   1.000
_cell.length_c   1.000
_cell.angle_alpha   90.00
_cell.angle_beta   90.00
_cell.angle_gamma   90.00
#
_symmetry.space_group_name_H-M   'P 1'
#
loop_
_entity.id
_entity.type
_entity.pdbx_description
1 polymer ?
#
loop_
_entity_poly.entity_id
_entity_poly.type
_entity_poly.pdbx_seq_one_letter_code
_entity_poly.pdbx_strand_id
1 'polypeptide(L)'
;SRQTVSMDSERNDYPKRVSRNYSPAQVEYSFSTVLLAVVGYVAVLLLALLVNSNRGLLFSSADVSSVRNNDIDGHKVEGTKDLNWEFIGTSGAAQVDSYVRKVEGSKLFAFKGVVVIDEHISEVLKTFGSVSTTPEWADMLQVMETLPVLETSTEPLEGPINAPTTKKNVFGSMLNKLIRPKKNTFTDASTVSDGDNILLQRPYTPGITKTNIFGATTNIPATNLSDIVYQYYILPWPIAPREFLFHRDFRLYPATSTVTADYSSTHDARHPLPSPSRPHRTPLGASISKHTIRAESPFAHWVFQDLDAHCAQHKDNRQGNKYHTQEAQICDELALQRAESAYFSDQASNDAYLEEPKRIKRTFVSIETLVDNKGSLPPWVVNYVQRSWPSKTLSAFAASVQRQATGTKDRNQGT
;
A
#
# COMPACT_ATOMS: atom_id res chain seq x y z
N SER A 1 5.60 31.52 -52.56
CA SER A 1 5.42 30.18 -53.16
C SER A 1 4.77 29.27 -52.13
N ARG A 2 3.43 29.13 -52.15
CA ARG A 2 2.67 28.26 -51.26
C ARG A 2 2.45 26.92 -51.97
N GLN A 3 3.04 25.85 -51.47
CA GLN A 3 2.71 24.49 -51.90
C GLN A 3 1.57 23.96 -51.03
N THR A 4 0.41 23.78 -51.64
CA THR A 4 -0.69 22.97 -51.12
C THR A 4 -0.40 21.50 -51.43
N VAL A 5 -0.19 20.69 -50.39
CA VAL A 5 -0.06 19.24 -50.52
C VAL A 5 -1.47 18.64 -50.45
N SER A 6 -1.91 18.11 -51.58
CA SER A 6 -3.11 17.28 -51.72
C SER A 6 -2.85 15.92 -51.08
N MET A 7 -3.66 15.52 -50.11
CA MET A 7 -3.68 14.15 -49.59
C MET A 7 -4.59 13.32 -50.49
N ASP A 8 -3.98 12.48 -51.32
CA ASP A 8 -4.69 11.47 -52.10
C ASP A 8 -5.27 10.39 -51.18
N SER A 9 -6.57 10.14 -51.35
CA SER A 9 -7.34 9.11 -50.67
C SER A 9 -6.93 7.75 -51.24
N GLU A 10 -6.06 7.04 -50.52
CA GLU A 10 -5.68 5.66 -50.83
C GLU A 10 -6.86 4.72 -50.50
N ARG A 11 -7.60 4.34 -51.54
CA ARG A 11 -8.77 3.47 -51.49
C ARG A 11 -8.30 2.03 -51.29
N ASN A 12 -8.28 1.58 -50.03
CA ASN A 12 -7.99 0.18 -49.67
C ASN A 12 -9.09 -0.76 -50.20
N ASP A 13 -8.74 -1.51 -51.26
CA ASP A 13 -9.52 -2.58 -51.84
C ASP A 13 -9.42 -3.82 -50.94
N TYR A 14 -10.36 -3.97 -50.01
CA TYR A 14 -10.47 -5.19 -49.19
C TYR A 14 -11.07 -6.33 -50.02
N PRO A 15 -10.45 -7.53 -50.04
CA PRO A 15 -11.00 -8.66 -50.77
C PRO A 15 -12.37 -9.05 -50.18
N LYS A 16 -13.38 -9.08 -51.05
CA LYS A 16 -14.73 -9.61 -50.74
C LYS A 16 -14.62 -10.97 -50.05
N ARG A 17 -14.92 -11.00 -48.74
CA ARG A 17 -15.07 -12.25 -47.99
C ARG A 17 -16.21 -13.06 -48.60
N VAL A 18 -15.86 -14.21 -49.17
CA VAL A 18 -16.80 -15.27 -49.53
C VAL A 18 -17.44 -15.78 -48.24
N SER A 19 -18.72 -15.45 -48.03
CA SER A 19 -19.51 -16.01 -46.94
C SER A 19 -19.80 -17.48 -47.24
N ARG A 20 -18.96 -18.39 -46.70
CA ARG A 20 -19.33 -19.80 -46.61
C ARG A 20 -20.46 -19.90 -45.58
N ASN A 21 -21.65 -20.23 -46.07
CA ASN A 21 -22.79 -20.61 -45.25
C ASN A 21 -22.43 -21.91 -44.50
N TYR A 22 -21.85 -21.77 -43.31
CA TYR A 22 -21.74 -22.85 -42.35
C TYR A 22 -23.12 -23.07 -41.75
N SER A 23 -23.80 -24.13 -42.18
CA SER A 23 -24.93 -24.69 -41.43
C SER A 23 -24.35 -25.26 -40.12
N PRO A 24 -24.69 -24.69 -38.94
CA PRO A 24 -24.21 -25.26 -37.69
C PRO A 24 -24.89 -26.62 -37.53
N ALA A 25 -24.10 -27.69 -37.68
CA ALA A 25 -24.52 -29.01 -37.24
C ALA A 25 -24.89 -28.87 -35.75
N GLN A 26 -26.17 -28.99 -35.43
CA GLN A 26 -26.63 -28.96 -34.05
C GLN A 26 -26.12 -30.22 -33.37
N VAL A 27 -25.00 -30.07 -32.66
CA VAL A 27 -24.49 -31.12 -31.78
C VAL A 27 -25.39 -31.10 -30.56
N GLU A 28 -26.40 -31.96 -30.56
CA GLU A 28 -27.22 -32.22 -29.37
C GLU A 28 -26.35 -32.93 -28.32
N TYR A 29 -25.76 -32.14 -27.43
CA TYR A 29 -25.14 -32.69 -26.23
C TYR A 29 -26.25 -33.16 -25.29
N SER A 30 -26.30 -34.46 -25.03
CA SER A 30 -27.14 -35.01 -23.98
C SER A 30 -26.82 -34.29 -22.66
N PHE A 31 -27.87 -33.88 -21.92
CA PHE A 31 -27.75 -33.22 -20.61
C PHE A 31 -26.82 -33.97 -19.66
N SER A 32 -26.78 -35.30 -19.76
CA SER A 32 -25.88 -36.17 -18.99
C SER A 32 -24.39 -35.87 -19.24
N THR A 33 -24.01 -35.60 -20.49
CA THR A 33 -22.62 -35.28 -20.87
C THR A 33 -22.18 -33.93 -20.28
N VAL A 34 -23.07 -32.94 -20.31
CA VAL A 34 -22.80 -31.62 -19.72
C VAL A 34 -22.67 -31.72 -18.20
N LEU A 35 -23.56 -32.48 -17.56
CA LEU A 35 -23.52 -32.67 -16.10
C LEU A 35 -22.23 -33.39 -15.66
N LEU A 36 -21.81 -34.44 -16.37
CA LEU A 36 -20.56 -35.15 -16.08
C LEU A 36 -19.33 -34.26 -16.28
N ALA A 37 -19.30 -33.41 -17.31
CA ALA A 37 -18.22 -32.47 -17.53
C ALA A 37 -18.14 -31.43 -16.40
N VAL A 38 -19.28 -30.92 -15.93
CA VAL A 38 -19.34 -29.97 -14.80
C VAL A 38 -18.88 -30.64 -13.50
N VAL A 39 -19.36 -31.85 -13.20
CA VAL A 39 -18.96 -32.59 -12.00
C VAL A 39 -17.46 -32.92 -12.03
N GLY A 40 -16.94 -33.37 -13.18
CA GLY A 40 -15.51 -33.63 -13.36
C GLY A 40 -14.66 -32.38 -13.19
N TYR A 41 -15.10 -31.25 -13.75
CA TYR A 41 -14.43 -29.96 -13.58
C TYR A 41 -14.42 -29.51 -12.12
N VAL A 42 -15.55 -29.63 -11.41
CA VAL A 42 -15.65 -29.32 -9.97
C VAL A 42 -14.75 -30.25 -9.15
N ALA A 43 -14.69 -31.54 -9.47
CA ALA A 43 -13.81 -32.49 -8.78
C ALA A 43 -12.34 -32.16 -8.99
N VAL A 44 -11.92 -31.79 -10.21
CA VAL A 44 -10.54 -31.35 -10.49
C VAL A 44 -10.22 -30.04 -9.77
N LEU A 45 -11.17 -29.08 -9.73
CA LEU A 45 -11.02 -27.85 -8.95
C LEU A 45 -10.88 -28.13 -7.46
N LEU A 46 -11.71 -29.01 -6.91
CA LEU A 46 -11.61 -29.42 -5.51
C LEU A 46 -10.29 -30.15 -5.24
N LEU A 47 -9.82 -31.01 -6.15
CA LEU A 47 -8.53 -31.67 -6.01
C LEU A 47 -7.37 -30.68 -6.09
N ALA A 48 -7.39 -29.75 -7.04
CA ALA A 48 -6.38 -28.70 -7.15
C ALA A 48 -6.39 -27.79 -5.92
N LEU A 49 -7.57 -27.44 -5.41
CA LEU A 49 -7.72 -26.74 -4.14
C LEU A 49 -7.17 -27.57 -3.00
N LEU A 50 -7.44 -28.88 -2.90
CA LEU A 50 -6.93 -29.76 -1.86
C LEU A 50 -5.41 -29.96 -1.93
N VAL A 51 -4.84 -30.08 -3.13
CA VAL A 51 -3.38 -30.21 -3.34
C VAL A 51 -2.67 -28.89 -3.03
N ASN A 52 -3.22 -27.76 -3.46
CA ASN A 52 -2.66 -26.44 -3.16
C ASN A 52 -2.85 -26.08 -1.68
N SER A 53 -3.98 -26.49 -1.10
CA SER A 53 -4.27 -26.44 0.32
C SER A 53 -3.28 -27.26 1.11
N ASN A 54 -3.01 -28.53 0.75
CA ASN A 54 -2.09 -29.40 1.49
C ASN A 54 -0.63 -28.95 1.46
N ARG A 55 -0.24 -28.03 0.57
CA ARG A 55 1.07 -27.35 0.67
C ARG A 55 1.13 -26.29 1.78
N GLY A 56 -0.01 -25.92 2.37
CA GLY A 56 -0.12 -24.98 3.50
C GLY A 56 -1.12 -25.37 4.60
N LEU A 57 -1.72 -26.56 4.58
CA LEU A 57 -2.75 -27.04 5.53
C LEU A 57 -2.25 -28.12 6.52
N LEU A 58 -0.95 -28.13 6.81
CA LEU A 58 -0.46 -28.67 8.09
C LEU A 58 -0.56 -27.63 9.23
N PHE A 59 -1.57 -26.77 9.20
CA PHE A 59 -1.99 -26.02 10.38
C PHE A 59 -3.28 -26.63 10.91
N SER A 60 -3.10 -27.78 11.56
CA SER A 60 -4.04 -28.27 12.56
C SER A 60 -4.28 -27.14 13.56
N SER A 61 -5.53 -26.74 13.72
CA SER A 61 -5.95 -25.84 14.80
C SER A 61 -5.98 -26.53 16.17
N ALA A 62 -5.49 -27.78 16.27
CA ALA A 62 -5.16 -28.45 17.51
C ALA A 62 -3.63 -28.42 17.67
N ASP A 63 -3.17 -27.87 18.79
CA ASP A 63 -1.78 -27.58 19.20
C ASP A 63 -1.16 -26.27 18.70
N VAL A 64 -1.90 -25.16 18.84
CA VAL A 64 -1.31 -23.87 19.25
C VAL A 64 -1.39 -23.78 20.77
N SER A 65 -0.78 -24.75 21.44
CA SER A 65 -0.51 -24.74 22.88
C SER A 65 0.99 -24.61 23.05
N SER A 66 1.41 -23.44 23.50
CA SER A 66 2.72 -23.15 24.08
C SER A 66 3.93 -23.64 23.27
N VAL A 67 4.50 -22.73 22.48
CA VAL A 67 5.95 -22.55 22.60
C VAL A 67 6.17 -22.13 24.05
N ARG A 68 6.47 -23.11 24.92
CA ARG A 68 7.07 -22.86 26.23
C ARG A 68 8.37 -22.13 25.92
N ASN A 69 8.34 -20.82 26.05
CA ASN A 69 9.53 -20.07 26.38
C ASN A 69 10.04 -20.72 27.67
N ASN A 70 11.10 -21.51 27.56
CA ASN A 70 11.75 -22.06 28.73
C ASN A 70 12.13 -20.88 29.60
N ASP A 71 11.55 -20.86 30.81
CA ASP A 71 11.96 -20.07 31.93
C ASP A 71 13.46 -20.27 32.15
N ILE A 72 14.26 -19.35 31.62
CA ILE A 72 15.61 -19.08 32.11
C ILE A 72 15.56 -17.63 32.55
N ASP A 73 15.50 -17.49 33.87
CA ASP A 73 15.73 -16.29 34.67
C ASP A 73 14.81 -15.09 34.41
N GLY A 74 13.62 -15.12 35.03
CA GLY A 74 13.08 -14.09 35.94
C GLY A 74 13.00 -12.60 35.54
N HIS A 75 13.60 -12.17 34.45
CA HIS A 75 13.56 -10.80 33.96
C HIS A 75 12.45 -10.68 32.92
N LYS A 76 11.29 -10.27 33.40
CA LYS A 76 10.17 -9.81 32.59
C LYS A 76 10.58 -8.49 31.92
N VAL A 77 11.33 -8.58 30.83
CA VAL A 77 11.64 -7.43 29.98
C VAL A 77 10.32 -7.00 29.34
N GLU A 78 9.74 -5.92 29.82
CA GLU A 78 8.60 -5.20 29.21
C GLU A 78 9.02 -4.48 27.92
N GLY A 79 9.80 -5.17 27.09
CA GLY A 79 10.10 -4.74 25.72
C GLY A 79 8.82 -4.85 24.91
N THR A 80 8.46 -3.77 24.24
CA THR A 80 7.25 -3.59 23.43
C THR A 80 7.06 -4.76 22.47
N LYS A 81 6.22 -5.64 22.96
CA LYS A 81 5.70 -6.85 22.36
C LYS A 81 4.86 -6.44 21.13
N ASP A 82 5.48 -6.29 19.96
CA ASP A 82 4.83 -6.24 18.62
C ASP A 82 4.19 -7.61 18.25
N LEU A 83 3.58 -8.25 19.24
CA LEU A 83 3.99 -9.59 19.61
C LEU A 83 3.32 -10.75 18.89
N ASN A 84 2.32 -10.46 18.10
CA ASN A 84 1.48 -11.50 17.52
C ASN A 84 1.55 -11.50 16.00
N TRP A 85 2.53 -10.80 15.41
CA TRP A 85 2.83 -10.93 14.00
C TRP A 85 3.68 -12.18 13.77
N GLU A 86 3.10 -13.17 13.12
CA GLU A 86 3.77 -14.37 12.65
C GLU A 86 4.26 -14.14 11.23
N PHE A 87 5.57 -14.32 11.00
CA PHE A 87 6.15 -14.26 9.66
C PHE A 87 5.67 -15.43 8.82
N ILE A 88 5.12 -15.13 7.63
CA ILE A 88 4.58 -16.13 6.71
C ILE A 88 5.58 -16.46 5.60
N GLY A 89 6.39 -15.49 5.18
CA GLY A 89 7.35 -15.65 4.11
C GLY A 89 7.66 -14.37 3.34
N THR A 90 8.71 -14.45 2.52
CA THR A 90 9.14 -13.42 1.58
C THR A 90 8.72 -13.82 0.18
N SER A 91 8.16 -12.90 -0.62
CA SER A 91 7.73 -13.23 -1.99
C SER A 91 7.75 -12.03 -2.95
N GLY A 92 7.75 -12.34 -4.26
CA GLY A 92 7.78 -11.35 -5.33
C GLY A 92 9.18 -10.84 -5.64
N ALA A 93 9.32 -10.13 -6.77
CA ALA A 93 10.60 -9.59 -7.22
C ALA A 93 11.14 -8.48 -6.29
N ALA A 94 10.24 -7.76 -5.62
CA ALA A 94 10.60 -6.76 -4.62
C ALA A 94 10.91 -7.37 -3.24
N GLN A 95 10.88 -8.71 -3.11
CA GLN A 95 11.17 -9.44 -1.86
C GLN A 95 10.30 -8.96 -0.69
N VAL A 96 8.99 -8.94 -0.86
CA VAL A 96 8.06 -8.46 0.18
C VAL A 96 7.95 -9.48 1.31
N ASP A 97 8.30 -9.06 2.52
CA ASP A 97 8.08 -9.81 3.75
C ASP A 97 6.62 -9.70 4.19
N SER A 98 5.98 -10.84 4.47
CA SER A 98 4.56 -10.90 4.83
C SER A 98 4.36 -11.51 6.20
N TYR A 99 3.44 -10.94 6.98
CA TYR A 99 3.11 -11.37 8.33
C TYR A 99 1.60 -11.50 8.52
N VAL A 100 1.19 -12.37 9.43
CA VAL A 100 -0.21 -12.56 9.83
C VAL A 100 -0.35 -12.35 11.32
N ARG A 101 -1.48 -11.80 11.76
CA ARG A 101 -1.82 -11.68 13.17
C ARG A 101 -3.26 -12.08 13.41
N LYS A 102 -3.47 -12.94 14.41
CA LYS A 102 -4.81 -13.23 14.93
C LYS A 102 -5.36 -12.03 15.67
N VAL A 103 -6.54 -11.56 15.27
CA VAL A 103 -7.22 -10.44 15.92
C VAL A 103 -8.15 -11.00 16.99
N GLU A 104 -7.99 -10.54 18.22
CA GLU A 104 -8.80 -11.00 19.34
C GLU A 104 -10.29 -10.74 19.10
N GLY A 105 -11.13 -11.74 19.38
CA GLY A 105 -12.58 -11.67 19.13
C GLY A 105 -13.00 -11.78 17.65
N SER A 106 -12.07 -11.77 16.70
CA SER A 106 -12.37 -11.87 15.27
C SER A 106 -12.08 -13.27 14.71
N LYS A 107 -12.85 -13.67 13.69
CA LYS A 107 -12.55 -14.85 12.86
C LYS A 107 -11.61 -14.53 11.69
N LEU A 108 -11.32 -13.25 11.49
CA LEU A 108 -10.46 -12.74 10.44
C LEU A 108 -9.05 -12.49 10.98
N PHE A 109 -8.05 -12.66 10.12
CA PHE A 109 -6.68 -12.30 10.42
C PHE A 109 -6.36 -10.91 9.88
N ALA A 110 -5.47 -10.20 10.58
CA ALA A 110 -4.80 -9.04 10.02
C ALA A 110 -3.56 -9.50 9.26
N PHE A 111 -3.23 -8.80 8.18
CA PHE A 111 -2.05 -9.07 7.37
C PHE A 111 -1.16 -7.83 7.32
N LYS A 112 0.15 -8.06 7.31
CA LYS A 112 1.16 -7.01 7.15
C LYS A 112 2.11 -7.36 6.03
N GLY A 113 2.49 -6.37 5.25
CA GLY A 113 3.54 -6.46 4.25
C GLY A 113 4.61 -5.41 4.51
N VAL A 114 5.88 -5.76 4.29
CA VAL A 114 7.03 -4.87 4.43
C VAL A 114 7.90 -4.99 3.19
N VAL A 115 8.35 -3.85 2.67
CA VAL A 115 9.24 -3.78 1.51
C VAL A 115 10.16 -2.57 1.62
N VAL A 116 11.37 -2.68 1.09
CA VAL A 116 12.26 -1.54 0.86
C VAL A 116 12.25 -1.20 -0.63
N ILE A 117 12.05 0.07 -0.94
CA ILE A 117 12.01 0.58 -2.32
C ILE A 117 13.23 1.49 -2.54
N ASP A 118 13.99 1.23 -3.60
CA ASP A 118 15.21 1.98 -3.97
C ASP A 118 14.93 3.35 -4.61
N GLU A 119 13.97 4.09 -4.04
CA GLU A 119 13.64 5.44 -4.47
C GLU A 119 13.36 6.32 -3.25
N HIS A 120 13.50 7.64 -3.45
CA HIS A 120 13.23 8.62 -2.41
C HIS A 120 11.75 8.63 -2.02
N ILE A 121 11.47 8.87 -0.74
CA ILE A 121 10.11 8.85 -0.18
C ILE A 121 9.13 9.75 -0.95
N SER A 122 9.60 10.86 -1.55
CA SER A 122 8.75 11.73 -2.38
C SER A 122 8.24 11.04 -3.66
N GLU A 123 9.06 10.23 -4.33
CA GLU A 123 8.64 9.52 -5.55
C GLU A 123 7.71 8.34 -5.21
N VAL A 124 7.99 7.67 -4.09
CA VAL A 124 7.11 6.63 -3.53
C VAL A 124 5.73 7.22 -3.21
N LEU A 125 5.69 8.33 -2.45
CA LEU A 125 4.45 9.01 -2.08
C LEU A 125 3.70 9.56 -3.31
N LYS A 126 4.41 10.11 -4.29
CA LYS A 126 3.81 10.57 -5.55
C LYS A 126 3.06 9.46 -6.28
N THR A 127 3.65 8.26 -6.34
CA THR A 127 3.00 7.08 -6.93
C THR A 127 1.79 6.65 -6.09
N PHE A 128 1.92 6.67 -4.76
CA PHE A 128 0.86 6.27 -3.83
C PHE A 128 -0.38 7.18 -3.88
N GLY A 129 -0.19 8.50 -3.91
CA GLY A 129 -1.31 9.45 -3.95
C GLY A 129 -1.92 9.66 -5.34
N SER A 130 -1.37 9.03 -6.38
CA SER A 130 -1.89 9.12 -7.74
C SER A 130 -3.07 8.17 -7.93
N VAL A 131 -4.27 8.71 -7.72
CA VAL A 131 -5.56 8.01 -7.88
C VAL A 131 -5.70 7.37 -9.26
N SER A 132 -5.25 8.06 -10.32
CA SER A 132 -5.39 7.58 -11.70
C SER A 132 -4.50 6.38 -12.02
N THR A 133 -3.34 6.26 -11.38
CA THR A 133 -2.40 5.14 -11.62
C THR A 133 -2.53 4.03 -10.57
N THR A 134 -3.33 4.23 -9.51
CA THR A 134 -3.52 3.22 -8.46
C THR A 134 -4.08 1.89 -9.01
N PRO A 135 -5.08 1.88 -9.90
CA PRO A 135 -5.59 0.63 -10.49
C PRO A 135 -4.54 -0.19 -11.26
N GLU A 136 -3.42 0.41 -11.67
CA GLU A 136 -2.36 -0.31 -12.39
C GLU A 136 -1.51 -1.20 -11.47
N TRP A 137 -1.48 -0.92 -10.17
CA TRP A 137 -0.63 -1.64 -9.21
C TRP A 137 -1.38 -2.24 -8.03
N ALA A 138 -2.56 -1.73 -7.68
CA ALA A 138 -3.39 -2.31 -6.64
C ALA A 138 -4.16 -3.52 -7.20
N ASP A 139 -3.83 -4.72 -6.74
CA ASP A 139 -4.44 -5.97 -7.24
C ASP A 139 -5.97 -5.91 -7.15
N MET A 140 -6.64 -6.32 -8.23
CA MET A 140 -8.10 -6.35 -8.40
C MET A 140 -8.83 -4.99 -8.36
N LEU A 141 -8.15 -3.88 -8.08
CA LEU A 141 -8.75 -2.55 -8.07
C LEU A 141 -9.06 -2.10 -9.50
N GLN A 142 -10.28 -1.63 -9.73
CA GLN A 142 -10.70 -1.14 -11.05
C GLN A 142 -10.93 0.37 -11.05
N VAL A 143 -11.53 0.88 -9.98
CA VAL A 143 -11.88 2.30 -9.86
C VAL A 143 -11.41 2.79 -8.50
N MET A 144 -10.75 3.93 -8.49
CA MET A 144 -10.47 4.71 -7.30
C MET A 144 -10.88 6.15 -7.57
N GLU A 145 -11.61 6.74 -6.63
CA GLU A 145 -12.06 8.12 -6.70
C GLU A 145 -11.79 8.80 -5.36
N THR A 146 -11.40 10.08 -5.41
CA THR A 146 -11.23 10.91 -4.20
C THR A 146 -12.33 11.95 -4.16
N LEU A 147 -12.90 12.11 -2.97
CA LEU A 147 -13.93 13.07 -2.66
C LEU A 147 -13.35 14.04 -1.63
N PRO A 148 -13.55 15.36 -1.80
CA PRO A 148 -13.18 16.30 -0.77
C PRO A 148 -14.02 16.02 0.49
N VAL A 149 -13.38 16.13 1.66
CA VAL A 149 -14.10 16.20 2.93
C VAL A 149 -14.90 17.50 2.90
N LEU A 150 -16.21 17.39 3.09
CA LEU A 150 -17.03 18.57 3.31
C LEU A 150 -16.69 19.05 4.71
N GLU A 151 -15.89 20.10 4.82
CA GLU A 151 -15.76 20.84 6.06
C GLU A 151 -17.17 21.26 6.44
N THR A 152 -17.70 20.65 7.49
CA THR A 152 -18.98 21.04 8.08
C THR A 152 -18.69 22.38 8.74
N SER A 153 -18.70 23.45 7.96
CA SER A 153 -18.52 24.80 8.48
C SER A 153 -19.68 25.01 9.45
N THR A 154 -19.36 24.88 10.73
CA THR A 154 -20.30 25.09 11.83
C THR A 154 -20.54 26.58 12.06
N GLU A 155 -19.92 27.45 11.25
CA GLU A 155 -20.25 28.86 11.21
C GLU A 155 -21.46 29.11 10.30
N PRO A 156 -22.52 29.76 10.81
CA PRO A 156 -23.64 30.21 9.99
C PRO A 156 -23.14 31.22 8.97
N LEU A 157 -23.16 30.83 7.69
CA LEU A 157 -22.82 31.66 6.55
C LEU A 157 -23.88 32.75 6.34
N GLU A 158 -23.77 33.88 7.04
CA GLU A 158 -24.42 35.13 6.65
C GLU A 158 -23.54 35.86 5.61
N GLY A 159 -23.57 35.40 4.36
CA GLY A 159 -22.84 36.09 3.28
C GLY A 159 -23.19 35.59 1.86
N PRO A 160 -23.16 36.48 0.85
CA PRO A 160 -23.55 36.14 -0.51
C PRO A 160 -22.60 35.12 -1.17
N ILE A 161 -23.19 34.06 -1.70
CA ILE A 161 -22.54 32.91 -2.35
C ILE A 161 -21.90 33.36 -3.68
N ASN A 162 -20.56 33.44 -3.74
CA ASN A 162 -19.83 33.73 -4.97
C ASN A 162 -18.88 32.59 -5.38
N ALA A 163 -19.12 32.08 -6.60
CA ALA A 163 -18.28 31.32 -7.53
C ALA A 163 -17.67 29.94 -7.12
N PRO A 164 -17.69 28.94 -8.04
CA PRO A 164 -17.14 27.60 -7.79
C PRO A 164 -15.60 27.59 -7.78
N THR A 165 -15.01 27.18 -6.64
CA THR A 165 -13.56 26.98 -6.49
C THR A 165 -13.10 25.70 -7.20
N THR A 166 -12.02 25.79 -7.98
CA THR A 166 -11.38 24.69 -8.71
C THR A 166 -10.82 23.61 -7.76
N LYS A 167 -11.15 22.33 -8.04
CA LYS A 167 -10.72 21.15 -7.27
C LYS A 167 -9.19 20.99 -7.30
N LYS A 168 -8.48 21.50 -6.30
CA LYS A 168 -7.05 21.20 -6.11
C LYS A 168 -6.90 19.84 -5.44
N ASN A 169 -6.05 18.97 -6.00
CA ASN A 169 -5.68 17.70 -5.38
C ASN A 169 -4.90 17.98 -4.09
N VAL A 170 -5.54 17.66 -2.98
CA VAL A 170 -5.10 17.92 -1.60
C VAL A 170 -3.73 17.26 -1.35
N PHE A 171 -3.51 16.03 -1.84
CA PHE A 171 -2.23 15.31 -1.73
C PHE A 171 -1.08 15.96 -2.51
N GLY A 172 -1.36 16.49 -3.70
CA GLY A 172 -0.35 17.20 -4.50
C GLY A 172 0.21 18.43 -3.78
N SER A 173 -0.60 19.10 -2.94
CA SER A 173 -0.14 20.22 -2.13
C SER A 173 0.86 19.80 -1.04
N MET A 174 0.70 18.60 -0.49
CA MET A 174 1.60 18.02 0.52
C MET A 174 2.95 17.63 -0.09
N LEU A 175 2.97 16.97 -1.25
CA LEU A 175 4.22 16.61 -1.93
C LEU A 175 5.09 17.83 -2.21
N ASN A 176 4.48 18.94 -2.61
CA ASN A 176 5.21 20.19 -2.84
C ASN A 176 5.88 20.74 -1.58
N LYS A 177 5.34 20.47 -0.38
CA LYS A 177 5.97 20.82 0.90
C LYS A 177 7.15 19.89 1.22
N LEU A 178 7.07 18.61 0.87
CA LEU A 178 8.15 17.63 1.10
C LEU A 178 9.35 17.82 0.16
N ILE A 179 9.11 18.25 -1.09
CA ILE A 179 10.17 18.41 -2.11
C ILE A 179 11.01 19.67 -1.89
N ARG A 180 10.54 20.65 -1.09
CA ARG A 180 11.24 21.90 -0.82
C ARG A 180 11.59 22.05 0.66
N PRO A 181 12.58 21.31 1.19
CA PRO A 181 13.16 21.69 2.47
C PRO A 181 13.74 23.10 2.32
N LYS A 182 13.29 24.05 3.15
CA LYS A 182 13.98 25.34 3.26
C LYS A 182 15.44 25.05 3.60
N LYS A 183 16.39 25.54 2.79
CA LYS A 183 17.83 25.50 3.08
C LYS A 183 18.10 26.30 4.36
N ASN A 184 17.88 25.70 5.51
CA ASN A 184 18.44 26.16 6.77
C ASN A 184 19.50 25.13 7.14
N THR A 185 20.73 25.62 7.33
CA THR A 185 21.93 24.89 7.72
C THR A 185 21.63 23.94 8.87
N PHE A 186 21.73 22.63 8.59
CA PHE A 186 21.58 21.56 9.57
C PHE A 186 22.98 21.32 10.17
N THR A 187 23.21 21.81 11.39
CA THR A 187 24.39 21.44 12.18
C THR A 187 24.12 20.10 12.87
N ASP A 188 25.07 19.17 12.72
CA ASP A 188 25.04 17.83 13.31
C ASP A 188 24.77 17.88 14.83
N ALA A 189 23.78 17.11 15.27
CA ALA A 189 23.49 16.89 16.69
C ALA A 189 23.58 15.40 17.00
N SER A 190 24.73 15.00 17.56
CA SER A 190 24.92 13.76 18.30
C SER A 190 24.49 13.96 19.76
N THR A 191 24.01 12.88 20.38
CA THR A 191 23.54 12.72 21.78
C THR A 191 22.11 13.21 22.10
N VAL A 192 21.16 12.28 22.01
CA VAL A 192 19.88 12.32 22.76
C VAL A 192 19.79 10.98 23.49
N SER A 193 19.64 11.04 24.82
CA SER A 193 19.52 9.87 25.69
C SER A 193 18.11 9.30 25.70
N ASP A 194 18.08 7.98 25.90
CA ASP A 194 16.99 7.06 26.28
C ASP A 194 15.67 7.63 26.80
N GLY A 195 14.59 6.97 26.34
CA GLY A 195 13.27 6.94 26.97
C GLY A 195 12.14 7.18 25.98
N ASP A 196 11.33 6.15 25.74
CA ASP A 196 10.02 6.16 25.06
C ASP A 196 9.99 5.97 23.52
N ASN A 197 10.40 4.79 23.07
CA ASN A 197 9.94 4.23 21.78
C ASN A 197 8.82 3.21 22.04
N ILE A 198 7.59 3.69 22.24
CA ILE A 198 6.36 2.85 22.25
C ILE A 198 5.36 3.44 21.26
N LEU A 199 5.37 2.98 19.99
CA LEU A 199 4.39 3.42 19.00
C LEU A 199 4.06 2.34 17.97
N LEU A 200 3.05 1.50 18.25
CA LEU A 200 2.18 0.89 17.23
C LEU A 200 0.76 0.48 17.71
N GLN A 201 0.30 0.87 18.91
CA GLN A 201 -1.05 0.43 19.39
C GLN A 201 -1.94 1.50 20.05
N ARG A 202 -1.57 2.78 20.00
CA ARG A 202 -2.46 3.89 20.42
C ARG A 202 -2.36 5.04 19.44
N PRO A 203 -3.45 5.82 19.22
CA PRO A 203 -3.30 7.13 18.59
C PRO A 203 -2.29 7.93 19.41
N TYR A 204 -1.12 8.20 18.82
CA TYR A 204 -0.09 9.06 19.38
C TYR A 204 -0.73 10.38 19.83
N THR A 205 -0.60 10.67 21.12
CA THR A 205 -0.98 11.96 21.70
C THR A 205 0.19 12.92 21.43
N PRO A 206 -0.01 14.07 20.78
CA PRO A 206 1.10 14.93 20.38
C PRO A 206 1.77 15.51 21.63
N GLY A 207 2.99 15.07 21.92
CA GLY A 207 3.71 15.50 23.12
C GLY A 207 5.15 15.01 23.26
N ILE A 208 5.92 14.89 22.18
CA ILE A 208 7.38 14.75 22.30
C ILE A 208 8.02 16.14 22.17
N THR A 209 8.42 16.66 23.32
CA THR A 209 9.11 17.94 23.47
C THR A 209 10.59 17.73 23.18
N LYS A 210 11.09 18.17 22.02
CA LYS A 210 12.55 18.31 21.81
C LYS A 210 12.98 19.72 22.19
N THR A 211 13.77 19.83 23.25
CA THR A 211 14.42 21.07 23.68
C THR A 211 15.62 21.37 22.77
N ASN A 212 15.60 22.52 22.10
CA ASN A 212 16.76 23.04 21.41
C ASN A 212 17.67 23.78 22.40
N ILE A 213 18.96 23.91 22.11
CA ILE A 213 19.99 24.58 22.95
C ILE A 213 19.62 26.06 23.29
N PHE A 214 18.67 26.65 22.55
CA PHE A 214 18.12 27.99 22.78
C PHE A 214 16.72 28.04 23.43
N GLY A 215 16.21 26.94 23.98
CA GLY A 215 14.98 26.92 24.79
C GLY A 215 13.66 27.19 24.05
N ALA A 216 13.67 27.40 22.73
CA ALA A 216 12.47 27.62 21.93
C ALA A 216 11.94 26.29 21.33
N THR A 217 10.94 25.70 21.98
CA THR A 217 10.14 24.60 21.42
C THR A 217 9.16 25.15 20.39
N THR A 218 9.45 24.95 19.11
CA THR A 218 8.46 25.15 18.04
C THR A 218 7.73 23.83 17.81
N ASN A 219 6.57 23.69 18.45
CA ASN A 219 5.61 22.65 18.09
C ASN A 219 5.13 22.95 16.67
N ILE A 220 5.75 22.35 15.66
CA ILE A 220 5.19 22.35 14.32
C ILE A 220 4.01 21.38 14.38
N PRO A 221 2.75 21.84 14.36
CA PRO A 221 1.62 20.94 14.40
C PRO A 221 1.70 20.01 13.20
N ALA A 222 1.49 18.71 13.42
CA ALA A 222 1.35 17.76 12.33
C ALA A 222 0.29 18.29 11.37
N THR A 223 0.65 18.50 10.10
CA THR A 223 -0.33 18.88 9.10
C THR A 223 -1.18 17.66 8.80
N ASN A 224 -2.37 17.60 9.38
CA ASN A 224 -3.36 16.57 9.07
C ASN A 224 -3.98 16.90 7.73
N LEU A 225 -3.92 15.94 6.83
CA LEU A 225 -4.53 16.00 5.51
C LEU A 225 -5.51 14.86 5.42
N SER A 226 -6.78 15.13 5.11
CA SER A 226 -7.77 14.06 4.99
C SER A 226 -8.57 14.17 3.70
N ASP A 227 -8.95 13.01 3.17
CA ASP A 227 -9.89 12.87 2.06
C ASP A 227 -10.81 11.66 2.26
N ILE A 228 -11.89 11.59 1.47
CA ILE A 228 -12.72 10.40 1.38
C ILE A 228 -12.36 9.70 0.08
N VAL A 229 -12.11 8.39 0.14
CA VAL A 229 -11.71 7.58 -1.00
C VAL A 229 -12.75 6.51 -1.26
N TYR A 230 -13.30 6.49 -2.47
CA TYR A 230 -14.11 5.39 -2.96
C TYR A 230 -13.24 4.43 -3.77
N GLN A 231 -13.39 3.13 -3.55
CA GLN A 231 -12.66 2.08 -4.27
C GLN A 231 -13.62 0.98 -4.72
N TYR A 232 -13.44 0.47 -5.93
CA TYR A 232 -14.19 -0.65 -6.48
C TYR A 232 -13.26 -1.75 -6.98
N TYR A 233 -13.48 -2.95 -6.46
CA TYR A 233 -12.69 -4.16 -6.71
C TYR A 233 -13.53 -5.20 -7.43
N ILE A 234 -12.98 -5.77 -8.50
CA ILE A 234 -13.54 -6.95 -9.16
C ILE A 234 -12.84 -8.19 -8.60
N LEU A 235 -13.61 -9.07 -7.99
CA LEU A 235 -13.12 -10.33 -7.45
C LEU A 235 -13.35 -11.47 -8.46
N PRO A 236 -12.57 -12.56 -8.40
CA PRO A 236 -12.77 -13.73 -9.25
C PRO A 236 -14.18 -14.32 -9.07
N TRP A 237 -14.82 -14.69 -10.17
CA TRP A 237 -16.09 -15.41 -10.14
C TRP A 237 -15.93 -16.73 -9.33
N PRO A 238 -16.89 -17.10 -8.47
CA PRO A 238 -18.25 -16.56 -8.30
C PRO A 238 -18.38 -15.46 -7.24
N ILE A 239 -17.28 -14.86 -6.79
CA ILE A 239 -17.32 -13.85 -5.72
C ILE A 239 -17.83 -12.53 -6.30
N ALA A 240 -18.89 -12.00 -5.69
CA ALA A 240 -19.42 -10.69 -6.07
C ALA A 240 -18.35 -9.57 -5.92
N PRO A 241 -18.40 -8.51 -6.73
CA PRO A 241 -17.53 -7.36 -6.57
C PRO A 241 -17.63 -6.72 -5.18
N ARG A 242 -16.59 -5.97 -4.80
CA ARG A 242 -16.55 -5.21 -3.55
C ARG A 242 -16.31 -3.75 -3.80
N GLU A 243 -16.96 -2.93 -3.00
CA GLU A 243 -16.62 -1.52 -2.91
C GLU A 243 -16.23 -1.18 -1.47
N PHE A 244 -15.36 -0.18 -1.35
CA PHE A 244 -14.97 0.42 -0.08
C PHE A 244 -15.18 1.92 -0.16
N LEU A 245 -15.49 2.50 0.99
CA LEU A 245 -15.51 3.94 1.19
C LEU A 245 -14.71 4.24 2.44
N PHE A 246 -13.57 4.90 2.27
CA PHE A 246 -12.62 5.16 3.33
C PHE A 246 -12.55 6.65 3.64
N HIS A 247 -12.47 7.00 4.92
CA HIS A 247 -11.82 8.22 5.36
C HIS A 247 -10.33 7.92 5.44
N ARG A 248 -9.53 8.73 4.74
CA ARG A 248 -8.09 8.57 4.68
C ARG A 248 -7.40 9.77 5.28
N ASP A 249 -6.56 9.53 6.28
CA ASP A 249 -5.80 10.54 7.01
C ASP A 249 -4.31 10.37 6.73
N PHE A 250 -3.65 11.44 6.30
CA PHE A 250 -2.20 11.50 6.20
C PHE A 250 -1.60 12.28 7.35
N ARG A 251 -0.50 11.74 7.89
CA ARG A 251 0.29 12.40 8.93
C ARG A 251 1.74 12.42 8.54
N LEU A 252 2.38 13.57 8.73
CA LEU A 252 3.81 13.76 8.52
C LEU A 252 4.50 13.89 9.87
N TYR A 253 5.55 13.09 10.06
CA TYR A 253 6.42 13.11 11.23
C TYR A 253 7.85 13.47 10.77
N PRO A 254 8.19 14.78 10.73
CA PRO A 254 9.48 15.23 10.23
C PRO A 254 10.67 14.70 11.05
N ALA A 255 10.46 14.53 12.37
CA ALA A 255 11.51 14.08 13.28
C ALA A 255 12.02 12.66 12.98
N THR A 256 11.18 11.81 12.39
CA THR A 256 11.48 10.41 12.05
C THR A 256 11.49 10.18 10.54
N SER A 257 11.35 11.25 9.74
CA SER A 257 11.19 11.19 8.28
C SER A 257 10.10 10.20 7.86
N THR A 258 8.97 10.19 8.58
CA THR A 258 7.87 9.24 8.38
C THR A 258 6.63 9.96 7.84
N VAL A 259 5.95 9.33 6.89
CA VAL A 259 4.59 9.66 6.48
C VAL A 259 3.72 8.44 6.73
N THR A 260 2.58 8.63 7.39
CA THR A 260 1.57 7.57 7.51
C THR A 260 0.33 7.92 6.70
N ALA A 261 -0.37 6.90 6.21
CA ALA A 261 -1.70 7.02 5.63
C ALA A 261 -2.64 6.00 6.28
N ASP A 262 -3.57 6.50 7.08
CA ASP A 262 -4.55 5.72 7.85
C ASP A 262 -5.87 5.68 7.09
N TYR A 263 -6.39 4.49 6.83
CA TYR A 263 -7.68 4.28 6.19
C TYR A 263 -8.65 3.69 7.21
N SER A 264 -9.81 4.30 7.34
CA SER A 264 -10.93 3.81 8.15
C SER A 264 -12.21 3.81 7.33
N SER A 265 -13.04 2.78 7.46
CA SER A 265 -14.31 2.73 6.74
C SER A 265 -15.23 3.85 7.19
N THR A 266 -15.89 4.51 6.24
CA THR A 266 -16.78 5.64 6.50
C THR A 266 -18.07 5.57 5.67
N HIS A 267 -19.01 6.47 5.96
CA HIS A 267 -20.25 6.64 5.22
C HIS A 267 -20.30 8.05 4.60
N ASP A 268 -20.74 8.14 3.35
CA ASP A 268 -20.93 9.40 2.64
C ASP A 268 -22.18 9.30 1.76
N ALA A 269 -23.05 10.31 1.81
CA ALA A 269 -24.30 10.33 1.06
C ALA A 269 -24.10 10.32 -0.46
N ARG A 270 -22.92 10.75 -0.95
CA ARG A 270 -22.55 10.72 -2.38
C ARG A 270 -22.31 9.30 -2.90
N HIS A 271 -21.96 8.36 -2.01
CA HIS A 271 -21.79 6.94 -2.31
C HIS A 271 -22.66 6.09 -1.37
N PRO A 272 -24.00 6.11 -1.57
CA PRO A 272 -24.92 5.37 -0.73
C PRO A 272 -24.66 3.86 -0.82
N LEU A 273 -25.11 3.12 0.18
CA LEU A 273 -24.96 1.66 0.19
C LEU A 273 -25.64 1.04 -1.05
N PRO A 274 -25.05 -0.01 -1.64
CA PRO A 274 -25.65 -0.75 -2.74
C PRO A 274 -27.04 -1.26 -2.32
N SER A 275 -28.06 -0.96 -3.13
CA SER A 275 -29.41 -1.46 -2.93
C SER A 275 -29.81 -2.38 -4.09
N PRO A 276 -30.45 -3.54 -3.83
CA PRO A 276 -30.94 -4.42 -4.90
C PRO A 276 -31.89 -3.72 -5.88
N SER A 277 -32.59 -2.69 -5.42
CA SER A 277 -33.61 -1.97 -6.20
C SER A 277 -33.06 -0.87 -7.10
N ARG A 278 -31.79 -0.45 -6.93
CA ARG A 278 -31.19 0.65 -7.71
C ARG A 278 -29.80 0.27 -8.21
N PRO A 279 -29.59 0.10 -9.52
CA PRO A 279 -28.25 -0.10 -10.06
C PRO A 279 -27.39 1.15 -9.77
N HIS A 280 -26.27 0.96 -9.09
CA HIS A 280 -25.31 2.03 -8.83
C HIS A 280 -24.55 2.34 -10.13
N ARG A 281 -24.55 3.60 -10.56
CA ARG A 281 -23.63 4.10 -11.58
C ARG A 281 -22.48 4.81 -10.90
N THR A 282 -21.24 4.53 -11.29
CA THR A 282 -20.12 5.42 -10.91
C THR A 282 -20.30 6.78 -11.57
N PRO A 283 -19.70 7.85 -11.02
CA PRO A 283 -19.57 9.14 -11.70
C PRO A 283 -18.95 9.04 -13.11
N LEU A 284 -18.09 8.04 -13.33
CA LEU A 284 -17.49 7.71 -14.63
C LEU A 284 -18.46 6.97 -15.59
N GLY A 285 -19.72 6.76 -15.21
CA GLY A 285 -20.72 6.10 -16.04
C GLY A 285 -20.55 4.58 -16.15
N ALA A 286 -19.59 3.98 -15.45
CA ALA A 286 -19.45 2.53 -15.41
C ALA A 286 -20.62 1.94 -14.62
N SER A 287 -21.30 0.97 -15.22
CA SER A 287 -22.36 0.22 -14.55
C SER A 287 -21.72 -0.70 -13.51
N ILE A 288 -21.90 -0.38 -12.23
CA ILE A 288 -21.53 -1.29 -11.15
C ILE A 288 -22.54 -2.44 -11.13
N SER A 289 -22.08 -3.66 -10.83
CA SER A 289 -22.97 -4.81 -10.69
C SER A 289 -24.00 -4.55 -9.60
N LYS A 290 -25.27 -4.90 -9.85
CA LYS A 290 -26.35 -4.88 -8.84
C LYS A 290 -26.04 -5.74 -7.61
N HIS A 291 -25.04 -6.63 -7.72
CA HIS A 291 -24.62 -7.55 -6.67
C HIS A 291 -23.37 -7.06 -5.91
N THR A 292 -22.95 -5.81 -6.07
CA THR A 292 -21.80 -5.27 -5.35
C THR A 292 -22.09 -5.18 -3.86
N ILE A 293 -21.13 -5.61 -3.05
CA ILE A 293 -21.23 -5.60 -1.60
C ILE A 293 -20.25 -4.55 -1.06
N ARG A 294 -20.73 -3.67 -0.18
CA ARG A 294 -19.88 -2.75 0.59
C ARG A 294 -19.08 -3.58 1.59
N ALA A 295 -17.78 -3.64 1.39
CA ALA A 295 -16.86 -4.21 2.36
C ALA A 295 -16.40 -3.12 3.35
N GLU A 296 -15.87 -3.56 4.48
CA GLU A 296 -15.34 -2.69 5.52
C GLU A 296 -13.90 -3.10 5.82
N SER A 297 -13.03 -2.12 6.04
CA SER A 297 -11.74 -2.30 6.69
C SER A 297 -11.79 -1.58 8.03
N PRO A 298 -11.73 -2.31 9.17
CA PRO A 298 -11.58 -1.68 10.48
C PRO A 298 -10.32 -0.81 10.56
N PHE A 299 -9.26 -1.23 9.88
CA PHE A 299 -8.07 -0.42 9.66
C PHE A 299 -7.30 -0.90 8.43
N ALA A 300 -6.74 0.06 7.69
CA ALA A 300 -5.58 -0.16 6.84
C ALA A 300 -4.57 0.98 7.06
N HIS A 301 -3.36 0.64 7.46
CA HIS A 301 -2.33 1.57 7.89
C HIS A 301 -1.11 1.43 6.99
N TRP A 302 -0.73 2.52 6.32
CA TRP A 302 0.51 2.60 5.56
C TRP A 302 1.53 3.43 6.30
N VAL A 303 2.78 2.98 6.28
CA VAL A 303 3.95 3.72 6.75
C VAL A 303 4.93 3.83 5.59
N PHE A 304 5.37 5.05 5.33
CA PHE A 304 6.47 5.38 4.43
C PHE A 304 7.54 6.07 5.27
N GLN A 305 8.73 5.51 5.33
CA GLN A 305 9.81 6.07 6.14
C GLN A 305 11.10 6.09 5.35
N ASP A 306 11.89 7.13 5.51
CA ASP A 306 13.27 7.11 5.05
C ASP A 306 14.01 5.92 5.70
N LEU A 307 14.64 5.08 4.88
CA LEU A 307 15.22 3.83 5.36
C LEU A 307 16.34 4.06 6.38
N ASP A 308 17.11 5.13 6.19
CA ASP A 308 18.21 5.51 7.06
C ASP A 308 17.72 5.89 8.46
N ALA A 309 16.61 6.65 8.53
CA ALA A 309 15.92 6.98 9.78
C ALA A 309 15.28 5.74 10.43
N HIS A 310 14.64 4.89 9.63
CA HIS A 310 14.04 3.64 10.09
C HIS A 310 15.07 2.71 10.75
N CYS A 311 16.19 2.44 10.06
CA CYS A 311 17.25 1.59 10.58
C CYS A 311 17.90 2.16 11.85
N ALA A 312 17.96 3.50 11.98
CA ALA A 312 18.48 4.15 13.19
C ALA A 312 17.54 3.96 14.40
N GLN A 313 16.22 4.04 14.19
CA GLN A 313 15.22 3.84 15.24
C GLN A 313 15.17 2.39 15.76
N HIS A 314 15.50 1.42 14.91
CA HIS A 314 15.44 0.00 15.25
C HIS A 314 16.81 -0.66 15.51
N LYS A 315 17.85 0.10 15.86
CA LYS A 315 19.17 -0.50 16.19
C LYS A 315 19.12 -1.39 17.43
N ASP A 316 18.44 -0.95 18.48
CA ASP A 316 18.51 -1.60 19.79
C ASP A 316 17.68 -2.91 19.84
N ASN A 317 16.64 -3.01 19.01
CA ASN A 317 15.77 -4.19 18.95
C ASN A 317 16.38 -5.39 18.18
N ARG A 318 17.57 -5.26 17.57
CA ARG A 318 18.16 -6.33 16.73
C ARG A 318 18.80 -7.45 17.53
N GLN A 319 19.17 -7.23 18.79
CA GLN A 319 20.00 -8.19 19.52
C GLN A 319 19.29 -9.49 19.94
N GLY A 320 17.96 -9.60 19.77
CA GLY A 320 17.19 -10.76 20.26
C GLY A 320 16.42 -11.58 19.23
N ASN A 321 16.14 -11.05 18.03
CA ASN A 321 15.26 -11.71 17.08
C ASN A 321 16.04 -12.40 15.96
N LYS A 322 16.08 -13.73 16.01
CA LYS A 322 16.75 -14.62 15.05
C LYS A 322 16.06 -14.71 13.68
N TYR A 323 15.08 -13.84 13.40
CA TYR A 323 14.37 -13.85 12.13
C TYR A 323 15.19 -13.07 11.09
N HIS A 324 15.66 -13.77 10.06
CA HIS A 324 16.26 -13.18 8.87
C HIS A 324 15.17 -12.51 8.02
N THR A 325 14.68 -11.35 8.45
CA THR A 325 13.84 -10.51 7.59
C THR A 325 14.71 -9.73 6.63
N GLN A 326 14.15 -9.38 5.46
CA GLN A 326 14.82 -8.55 4.48
C GLN A 326 15.18 -7.17 5.08
N GLU A 327 14.28 -6.62 5.89
CA GLU A 327 14.48 -5.36 6.62
C GLU A 327 15.77 -5.38 7.46
N ALA A 328 15.98 -6.44 8.25
CA ALA A 328 17.17 -6.57 9.10
C ALA A 328 18.44 -6.66 8.25
N GLN A 329 18.43 -7.48 7.19
CA GLN A 329 19.56 -7.63 6.27
C GLN A 329 19.94 -6.30 5.61
N ILE A 330 18.95 -5.56 5.11
CA ILE A 330 19.17 -4.26 4.46
C ILE A 330 19.70 -3.23 5.47
N CYS A 331 19.17 -3.22 6.68
CA CYS A 331 19.64 -2.31 7.71
C CYS A 331 21.05 -2.64 8.22
N ASP A 332 21.48 -3.90 8.16
CA ASP A 332 22.85 -4.32 8.46
C ASP A 332 23.79 -3.94 7.30
N GLU A 333 23.36 -4.14 6.04
CA GLU A 333 24.08 -3.70 4.84
C GLU A 333 24.32 -2.18 4.85
N LEU A 334 23.29 -1.39 5.20
CA LEU A 334 23.40 0.06 5.35
C LEU A 334 24.39 0.46 6.44
N ALA A 335 24.40 -0.27 7.56
CA ALA A 335 25.34 -0.01 8.64
C ALA A 335 26.79 -0.27 8.18
N LEU A 336 27.01 -1.34 7.41
CA LEU A 336 28.31 -1.66 6.83
C LEU A 336 28.76 -0.59 5.81
N GLN A 337 27.88 -0.19 4.87
CA GLN A 337 28.18 0.86 3.89
C GLN A 337 28.54 2.20 4.55
N ARG A 338 27.89 2.54 5.68
CA ARG A 338 28.22 3.73 6.47
C ARG A 338 29.57 3.62 7.17
N ALA A 339 29.89 2.45 7.73
CA ALA A 339 31.19 2.20 8.35
C ALA A 339 32.33 2.30 7.33
N GLU A 340 32.14 1.71 6.14
CA GLU A 340 33.11 1.82 5.04
C GLU A 340 33.28 3.28 4.58
N SER A 341 32.17 4.00 4.37
CA SER A 341 32.21 5.41 3.96
C SER A 341 32.93 6.29 4.98
N ALA A 342 32.72 6.05 6.29
CA ALA A 342 33.41 6.78 7.36
C ALA A 342 34.92 6.48 7.35
N TYR A 343 35.30 5.21 7.16
CA TYR A 343 36.70 4.80 7.07
C TYR A 343 37.44 5.48 5.89
N PHE A 344 36.80 5.58 4.72
CA PHE A 344 37.40 6.27 3.56
C PHE A 344 37.44 7.80 3.73
N SER A 345 36.47 8.40 4.41
CA SER A 345 36.45 9.85 4.67
C SER A 345 37.67 10.32 5.48
N ASP A 346 38.11 9.53 6.46
CA ASP A 346 39.28 9.87 7.29
C ASP A 346 40.59 9.82 6.49
N GLN A 347 40.67 8.95 5.47
CA GLN A 347 41.83 8.85 4.58
C GLN A 347 41.86 9.94 3.50
N ALA A 348 40.71 10.45 3.08
CA ALA A 348 40.60 11.42 1.99
C ALA A 348 40.96 12.87 2.37
N SER A 349 41.41 13.14 3.61
CA SER A 349 41.70 14.50 4.08
C SER A 349 42.86 15.22 3.36
N ASN A 350 43.58 14.55 2.45
CA ASN A 350 44.75 15.14 1.79
C ASN A 350 44.67 15.29 0.26
N ASP A 351 43.73 14.68 -0.45
CA ASP A 351 43.69 14.76 -1.92
C ASP A 351 42.28 14.97 -2.46
N ALA A 352 42.12 16.10 -3.18
CA ALA A 352 41.12 16.44 -4.19
C ALA A 352 39.63 16.08 -3.93
N TYR A 353 38.77 17.10 -4.02
CA TYR A 353 37.30 17.05 -4.09
C TYR A 353 36.75 15.93 -4.99
N LEU A 354 36.64 14.71 -4.46
CA LEU A 354 35.84 13.65 -5.06
C LEU A 354 34.40 13.92 -4.64
N GLU A 355 33.53 14.15 -5.61
CA GLU A 355 32.09 14.25 -5.35
C GLU A 355 31.64 12.99 -4.61
N GLU A 356 30.98 13.16 -3.46
CA GLU A 356 30.45 12.03 -2.72
C GLU A 356 29.57 11.18 -3.65
N PRO A 357 29.73 9.85 -3.67
CA PRO A 357 28.88 9.00 -4.47
C PRO A 357 27.43 9.29 -4.08
N LYS A 358 26.63 9.64 -5.08
CA LYS A 358 25.23 10.03 -4.91
C LYS A 358 24.49 8.89 -4.20
N ARG A 359 24.30 9.03 -2.88
CA ARG A 359 23.63 8.02 -2.06
C ARG A 359 22.23 7.78 -2.62
N ILE A 360 21.96 6.54 -2.98
CA ILE A 360 20.62 6.11 -3.39
C ILE A 360 19.75 6.24 -2.14
N LYS A 361 18.78 7.15 -2.19
CA LYS A 361 17.81 7.30 -1.11
C LYS A 361 16.79 6.19 -1.25
N ARG A 362 16.63 5.40 -0.19
CA ARG A 362 15.72 4.26 -0.13
C ARG A 362 14.59 4.55 0.85
N THR A 363 13.43 3.96 0.61
CA THR A 363 12.23 4.15 1.44
C THR A 363 11.77 2.81 1.97
N PHE A 364 11.66 2.71 3.29
CA PHE A 364 10.95 1.65 3.97
C PHE A 364 9.44 1.86 3.81
N VAL A 365 8.73 0.83 3.35
CA VAL A 365 7.27 0.85 3.22
C VAL A 365 6.69 -0.34 3.95
N SER A 366 5.75 -0.09 4.85
CA SER A 366 4.95 -1.14 5.46
C SER A 366 3.48 -0.85 5.30
N ILE A 367 2.69 -1.91 5.16
CA ILE A 367 1.24 -1.84 5.22
C ILE A 367 0.69 -2.89 6.19
N GLU A 368 -0.24 -2.48 7.03
CA GLU A 368 -1.04 -3.37 7.88
C GLU A 368 -2.51 -3.23 7.52
N THR A 369 -3.24 -4.33 7.40
CA THR A 369 -4.66 -4.28 7.04
C THR A 369 -5.46 -5.39 7.70
N LEU A 370 -6.70 -5.05 8.04
CA LEU A 370 -7.77 -5.99 8.36
C LEU A 370 -8.97 -5.63 7.49
N VAL A 371 -9.49 -6.60 6.75
CA VAL A 371 -10.63 -6.37 5.84
C VAL A 371 -11.73 -7.38 6.12
N ASP A 372 -12.93 -6.88 6.37
CA ASP A 372 -14.17 -7.62 6.39
C ASP A 372 -14.87 -7.46 5.03
N ASN A 373 -14.80 -8.51 4.22
CA ASN A 373 -15.44 -8.54 2.91
C ASN A 373 -16.97 -8.57 2.98
N LYS A 374 -17.59 -8.73 4.16
CA LYS A 374 -19.04 -8.89 4.34
C LYS A 374 -19.64 -9.98 3.44
N GLY A 375 -20.97 -10.04 3.39
CA GLY A 375 -21.71 -11.00 2.57
C GLY A 375 -21.62 -12.42 3.10
N SER A 376 -21.70 -13.40 2.19
CA SER A 376 -21.81 -14.83 2.52
C SER A 376 -20.49 -15.60 2.45
N LEU A 377 -19.35 -14.91 2.34
CA LEU A 377 -18.05 -15.58 2.26
C LEU A 377 -17.66 -16.15 3.62
N PRO A 378 -17.32 -17.44 3.73
CA PRO A 378 -16.77 -17.99 4.96
C PRO A 378 -15.45 -17.27 5.33
N PRO A 379 -15.18 -17.01 6.63
CA PRO A 379 -13.95 -16.33 7.06
C PRO A 379 -12.65 -16.95 6.56
N TRP A 380 -12.58 -18.29 6.44
CA TRP A 380 -11.39 -18.97 5.93
C TRP A 380 -11.08 -18.61 4.47
N VAL A 381 -12.10 -18.38 3.64
CA VAL A 381 -11.92 -17.95 2.24
C VAL A 381 -11.36 -16.53 2.21
N VAL A 382 -11.91 -15.65 3.05
CA VAL A 382 -11.46 -14.26 3.17
C VAL A 382 -9.99 -14.21 3.56
N ASN A 383 -9.62 -14.96 4.60
CA ASN A 383 -8.24 -15.06 5.07
C ASN A 383 -7.28 -15.63 4.00
N TYR A 384 -7.71 -16.65 3.25
CA TYR A 384 -6.91 -17.23 2.18
C TYR A 384 -6.60 -16.21 1.07
N VAL A 385 -7.60 -15.47 0.61
CA VAL A 385 -7.40 -14.43 -0.42
C VAL A 385 -6.51 -13.31 0.09
N GLN A 386 -6.76 -12.84 1.32
CA GLN A 386 -6.00 -11.74 1.93
C GLN A 386 -4.54 -12.09 2.21
N ARG A 387 -4.20 -13.36 2.45
CA ARG A 387 -2.82 -13.78 2.71
C ARG A 387 -1.83 -13.40 1.60
N SER A 388 -2.26 -13.43 0.35
CA SER A 388 -1.40 -13.09 -0.80
C SER A 388 -1.41 -11.61 -1.15
N TRP A 389 -2.31 -10.84 -0.54
CA TRP A 389 -2.56 -9.46 -0.93
C TRP A 389 -1.39 -8.51 -0.63
N PRO A 390 -0.73 -8.56 0.55
CA PRO A 390 0.39 -7.66 0.83
C PRO A 390 1.53 -7.81 -0.17
N SER A 391 1.94 -9.05 -0.47
CA SER A 391 3.08 -9.27 -1.36
C SER A 391 2.79 -8.89 -2.81
N LYS A 392 1.60 -9.21 -3.34
CA LYS A 392 1.18 -8.78 -4.68
C LYS A 392 1.10 -7.27 -4.78
N THR A 393 0.43 -6.63 -3.82
CA THR A 393 0.22 -5.17 -3.82
C THR A 393 1.54 -4.42 -3.70
N LEU A 394 2.38 -4.76 -2.73
CA LEU A 394 3.66 -4.08 -2.53
C LEU A 394 4.66 -4.35 -3.65
N SER A 395 4.69 -5.56 -4.22
CA SER A 395 5.56 -5.85 -5.38
C SER A 395 5.17 -5.03 -6.60
N ALA A 396 3.87 -4.97 -6.92
CA ALA A 396 3.37 -4.19 -8.04
C ALA A 396 3.53 -2.67 -7.79
N PHE A 397 3.32 -2.22 -6.55
CA PHE A 397 3.55 -0.85 -6.14
C PHE A 397 5.02 -0.44 -6.33
N ALA A 398 5.97 -1.23 -5.81
CA ALA A 398 7.41 -0.99 -5.99
C ALA A 398 7.80 -0.94 -7.47
N ALA A 399 7.30 -1.87 -8.29
CA ALA A 399 7.52 -1.86 -9.73
C ALA A 399 6.94 -0.60 -10.42
N SER A 400 5.79 -0.11 -9.94
CA SER A 400 5.20 1.14 -10.45
C SER A 400 6.06 2.36 -10.11
N VAL A 401 6.57 2.45 -8.88
CA VAL A 401 7.49 3.51 -8.46
C VAL A 401 8.75 3.52 -9.34
N GLN A 402 9.37 2.36 -9.54
CA GLN A 402 10.57 2.22 -10.38
C GLN A 402 10.30 2.63 -11.83
N ARG A 403 9.18 2.22 -12.43
CA ARG A 403 8.80 2.61 -13.80
C ARG A 403 8.63 4.13 -13.95
N GLN A 404 8.06 4.81 -12.95
CA GLN A 404 7.91 6.27 -12.99
C GLN A 404 9.25 7.00 -12.83
N ALA A 405 10.13 6.47 -11.98
CA ALA A 405 11.45 7.03 -11.75
C ALA A 405 12.35 6.91 -12.99
N THR A 406 12.34 5.77 -13.68
CA THR A 406 13.12 5.57 -14.92
C THR A 406 12.59 6.42 -16.07
N GLY A 407 11.26 6.46 -16.28
CA GLY A 407 10.67 7.28 -17.34
C GLY A 407 10.91 8.79 -17.19
N THR A 408 11.13 9.27 -15.95
CA THR A 408 11.49 10.67 -15.69
C THR A 408 12.96 10.96 -16.05
N LYS A 409 13.87 9.98 -15.91
CA LYS A 409 15.29 10.14 -16.25
C LYS A 409 15.48 10.26 -17.76
N ASP A 410 14.82 9.41 -18.54
CA ASP A 410 14.95 9.40 -20.00
C ASP A 410 14.46 10.72 -20.62
N ARG A 411 13.37 11.27 -20.10
CA ARG A 411 12.81 12.54 -20.60
C ARG A 411 13.75 13.73 -20.39
N ASN A 412 14.56 13.71 -19.34
CA ASN A 412 15.49 14.80 -19.01
C ASN A 412 16.84 14.69 -19.75
N GLN A 413 17.18 13.52 -20.31
CA GLN A 413 18.42 13.34 -21.08
C GLN A 413 18.23 13.68 -22.57
N GLY A 414 16.98 13.76 -23.06
CA GLY A 414 16.65 14.07 -24.45
C GLY A 414 16.34 15.53 -24.76
N THR A 415 16.52 16.44 -23.79
CA THR A 415 16.35 17.90 -23.93
C THR A 415 17.66 18.59 -23.59
#